data_AF-A0A956K3T1-F1
#
_entry.id   AF-A0A956K3T1-F1
#
_cell.length_a   1.000
_cell.length_b   1.000
_cell.length_c   1.000
_cell.angle_alpha   90.00
_cell.angle_beta   90.00
_cell.angle_gamma   90.00
#
_symmetry.space_group_name_H-M   'P 1'
#
loop_
_entity.id
_entity.type
_entity.pdbx_description
1 polymer ?
#
loop_
_entity_poly.entity_id
_entity_poly.type
_entity_poly.pdbx_seq_one_letter_code
_entity_poly.pdbx_strand_id
1 'polypeptide(L)' 'MSESPEFVSEAQEIIETFSRQLLEIEGQIRDGAEYDPDLLNGAFRSVHTLKGLSSLSGVNEIVDLSHKLENTLDALRLG' A
#
# COMPACT_ATOMS: atom_id res chain seq x y z
N MET A 1 1.57 24.66 3.44
CA MET A 1 1.68 24.23 2.03
C MET A 1 0.42 23.45 1.73
N SER A 2 -0.39 23.89 0.77
CA SER A 2 -1.44 23.03 0.20
C SER A 2 -0.72 21.95 -0.57
N GLU A 3 -0.95 20.68 -0.26
CA GLU A 3 -0.53 19.59 -1.13
C GLU A 3 -1.13 19.80 -2.53
N SER A 4 -0.43 19.39 -3.59
CA SER A 4 -0.94 19.52 -4.95
C SER A 4 -2.22 18.68 -5.10
N PRO A 5 -3.31 19.19 -5.69
CA PRO A 5 -4.51 18.39 -5.97
C PRO A 5 -4.21 17.09 -6.72
N GLU A 6 -3.17 17.09 -7.56
CA GLU A 6 -2.68 15.93 -8.31
C GLU A 6 -2.07 14.87 -7.38
N PHE A 7 -1.23 15.26 -6.42
CA PHE A 7 -0.68 14.36 -5.41
C PHE A 7 -1.79 13.66 -4.61
N VAL A 8 -2.78 14.43 -4.16
CA VAL A 8 -3.89 13.89 -3.37
C VAL A 8 -4.69 12.88 -4.19
N SER A 9 -4.97 13.18 -5.46
CA SER A 9 -5.69 12.28 -6.37
C SER A 9 -4.92 10.98 -6.59
N GLU A 10 -3.63 11.05 -6.93
CA GLU A 10 -2.80 9.85 -7.16
C GLU A 10 -2.64 9.02 -5.89
N ALA A 11 -2.41 9.66 -4.74
CA ALA A 11 -2.31 8.98 -3.46
C ALA A 11 -3.61 8.23 -3.12
N GLN A 12 -4.78 8.83 -3.40
CA GLN A 12 -6.08 8.19 -3.21
C GLN A 12 -6.23 6.93 -4.08
N GLU A 13 -5.90 7.01 -5.37
CA GLU A 13 -5.96 5.86 -6.28
C GLU A 13 -5.06 4.70 -5.84
N ILE A 14 -3.86 5.01 -5.35
CA ILE A 14 -2.93 4.03 -4.80
C ILE A 14 -3.50 3.39 -3.52
N ILE A 15 -4.03 4.19 -2.61
CA ILE A 15 -4.62 3.72 -1.34
C ILE A 15 -5.86 2.85 -1.60
N GLU A 16 -6.70 3.21 -2.57
CA GLU A 16 -7.83 2.38 -2.97
C GLU A 16 -7.38 1.02 -3.51
N THR A 17 -6.34 1.00 -4.34
CA THR A 17 -5.78 -0.24 -4.89
C THR A 17 -5.21 -1.12 -3.78
N PHE A 18 -4.43 -0.52 -2.86
CA PHE A 18 -3.94 -1.19 -1.66
C PHE A 18 -5.08 -1.79 -0.83
N SER A 19 -6.13 -1.00 -0.59
CA SER A 19 -7.28 -1.43 0.22
C SER A 19 -8.05 -2.58 -0.43
N ARG A 20 -8.26 -2.54 -1.76
CA ARG A 20 -8.89 -3.64 -2.51
C ARG A 20 -8.10 -4.94 -2.36
N GLN A 21 -6.78 -4.88 -2.51
CA GLN A 21 -5.90 -6.06 -2.36
C GLN A 21 -6.02 -6.67 -0.96
N LEU A 22 -6.07 -5.84 0.10
CA LEU A 22 -6.26 -6.32 1.47
C LEU A 22 -7.63 -6.95 1.69
N LEU A 23 -8.70 -6.35 1.16
CA LEU A 23 -10.05 -6.89 1.27
C LEU A 23 -10.21 -8.23 0.52
N GLU A 24 -9.52 -8.42 -0.60
CA GLU A 24 -9.49 -9.69 -1.32
C GLU A 24 -8.76 -10.77 -0.52
N ILE A 25 -7.61 -10.46 0.08
CA ILE A 25 -6.89 -11.36 1.01
C ILE A 25 -7.81 -11.74 2.18
N GLU A 26 -8.44 -10.74 2.82
CA GLU A 26 -9.37 -10.98 3.93
C GLU A 26 -10.52 -11.89 3.51
N GLY A 27 -11.08 -11.67 2.31
CA GLY A 27 -12.14 -12.51 1.75
C GLY A 27 -11.71 -13.96 1.58
N GLN A 28 -10.54 -14.21 0.99
CA GLN A 28 -9.99 -15.55 0.80
C GLN A 28 -9.79 -16.27 2.14
N ILE A 29 -9.19 -15.58 3.12
CA ILE A 29 -8.95 -16.13 4.46
C ILE A 29 -10.27 -16.46 5.16
N ARG A 30 -11.25 -15.56 5.08
CA ARG A 30 -12.58 -15.75 5.69
C ARG A 30 -13.30 -16.97 5.12
N ASP A 31 -13.14 -17.21 3.82
CA ASP A 31 -13.76 -18.35 3.12
C ASP A 31 -12.98 -19.67 3.37
N GLY A 32 -11.94 -19.64 4.21
CA GLY A 32 -11.12 -20.79 4.57
C GLY A 32 -10.10 -21.19 3.50
N ALA A 33 -9.87 -20.33 2.51
CA ALA A 33 -8.85 -20.53 1.50
C ALA A 33 -7.50 -19.94 1.95
N GLU A 34 -6.42 -20.49 1.41
CA GLU A 34 -5.12 -19.81 1.45
C GLU A 34 -5.20 -18.56 0.57
N TYR A 35 -4.62 -17.45 1.03
CA TYR A 35 -4.63 -16.22 0.25
C TYR A 35 -3.66 -16.30 -0.92
N ASP A 36 -3.95 -15.56 -2.00
CA ASP A 36 -3.05 -15.46 -3.15
C ASP A 36 -1.84 -14.56 -2.82
N PRO A 37 -0.60 -15.09 -2.84
CA PRO A 37 0.61 -14.31 -2.57
C PRO A 37 0.78 -13.10 -3.49
N ASP A 38 0.21 -13.13 -4.71
CA ASP A 38 0.27 -12.00 -5.63
C ASP A 38 -0.53 -10.79 -5.16
N LEU A 39 -1.58 -11.00 -4.36
CA LEU A 39 -2.30 -9.90 -3.70
C LEU A 39 -1.42 -9.20 -2.67
N LEU A 40 -0.67 -9.96 -1.86
CA LEU A 40 0.24 -9.39 -0.87
C LEU A 40 1.43 -8.69 -1.54
N ASN A 41 1.97 -9.27 -2.61
CA ASN A 41 2.99 -8.62 -3.45
C ASN A 41 2.44 -7.33 -4.10
N GLY A 42 1.18 -7.36 -4.53
CA GLY A 42 0.47 -6.19 -5.04
C GLY A 42 0.34 -5.08 -4.00
N ALA A 43 -0.08 -5.44 -2.79
CA ALA A 43 -0.21 -4.52 -1.66
C ALA A 43 1.13 -3.86 -1.31
N PHE A 44 2.21 -4.64 -1.28
CA PHE A 44 3.57 -4.12 -1.10
C PHE A 44 3.95 -3.10 -2.18
N ARG A 45 3.69 -3.40 -3.46
CA ARG A 45 3.96 -2.47 -4.57
C ARG A 45 3.16 -1.19 -4.46
N SER A 46 1.89 -1.25 -4.06
CA SER A 46 1.05 -0.06 -3.85
C SER A 46 1.69 0.87 -2.80
N VAL A 47 2.12 0.32 -1.66
CA VAL A 47 2.81 1.10 -0.61
C VAL A 47 4.16 1.64 -1.09
N HIS A 48 4.93 0.86 -1.86
CA HIS A 48 6.19 1.30 -2.44
C HIS A 48 6.00 2.51 -3.36
N THR A 49 4.97 2.47 -4.22
CA THR A 49 4.61 3.58 -5.10
C THR A 49 4.17 4.80 -4.30
N LEU A 50 3.36 4.63 -3.25
CA LEU A 50 2.94 5.72 -2.36
C LEU A 50 4.15 6.41 -1.72
N LYS A 51 5.13 5.64 -1.22
CA LYS A 51 6.38 6.19 -0.66
C LYS A 51 7.13 7.04 -1.70
N GLY A 52 7.26 6.53 -2.92
CA GLY A 52 7.91 7.24 -4.03
C GLY A 52 7.21 8.55 -4.36
N LEU A 53 5.88 8.50 -4.52
CA LEU A 53 5.04 9.66 -4.79
C LEU A 53 5.15 10.73 -3.70
N SER A 54 5.08 10.32 -2.43
CA SER A 54 5.21 11.23 -1.29
C SER A 54 6.61 11.82 -1.16
N SER A 55 7.66 11.06 -1.50
CA SER A 55 9.03 11.58 -1.53
C SER A 55 9.19 12.66 -2.61
N LEU A 56 8.60 12.46 -3.79
CA LEU A 56 8.62 13.45 -4.88
C LEU A 56 7.84 14.72 -4.51
N SER A 57 6.77 14.57 -3.74
CA SER A 57 5.91 15.67 -3.31
C SER A 57 6.35 16.35 -2.01
N GLY A 58 7.43 15.87 -1.38
CA GLY A 58 7.97 16.42 -0.12
C GLY A 58 7.11 16.16 1.12
N VAL A 59 6.25 15.14 1.08
CA VAL A 59 5.30 14.78 2.15
C VAL A 59 5.94 13.72 3.06
N ASN A 60 6.89 14.17 3.90
CA ASN A 60 7.74 13.27 4.69
C ASN A 60 6.97 12.36 5.66
N GLU A 61 5.85 12.83 6.21
CA GLU A 61 5.02 12.03 7.13
C GLU A 61 4.47 10.77 6.45
N ILE A 62 4.09 10.86 5.17
CA ILE A 62 3.60 9.73 4.39
C ILE A 62 4.75 8.85 3.91
N VAL A 63 5.93 9.41 3.65
CA VAL A 63 7.16 8.62 3.38
C VAL A 63 7.47 7.70 4.56
N ASP A 64 7.49 8.25 5.77
CA ASP A 64 7.79 7.49 6.99
C ASP A 64 6.72 6.43 7.29
N LEU A 65 5.44 6.76 7.07
CA LEU A 65 4.34 5.81 7.21
C LEU A 65 4.46 4.67 6.19
N SER A 66 4.68 5.00 4.91
CA SER A 66 4.77 4.01 3.84
C SER A 66 5.97 3.08 4.04
N HIS A 67 7.09 3.59 4.55
CA HIS A 67 8.24 2.76 4.87
C HIS A 67 7.95 1.75 6.00
N LYS A 68 7.20 2.14 7.05
CA LYS A 68 6.77 1.21 8.11
C LYS A 68 5.82 0.14 7.58
N LEU A 69 4.94 0.52 6.66
CA LEU A 69 4.03 -0.42 5.98
C LEU A 69 4.80 -1.39 5.09
N GLU A 70 5.79 -0.94 4.30
CA GLU A 70 6.66 -1.83 3.53
C GLU A 70 7.32 -2.89 4.43
N ASN A 71 7.90 -2.49 5.56
CA ASN A 71 8.54 -3.44 6.48
C ASN A 71 7.55 -4.47 7.04
N THR A 72 6.32 -4.05 7.34
CA THR A 72 5.27 -4.95 7.82
C THR A 72 4.87 -5.94 6.73
N LEU A 73 4.65 -5.45 5.50
CA LEU A 73 4.28 -6.29 4.36
C LEU A 73 5.42 -7.23 3.94
N ASP A 74 6.66 -6.78 4.04
CA ASP A 74 7.83 -7.60 3.71
C ASP A 74 8.00 -8.76 4.68
N ALA A 75 7.80 -8.52 5.99
CA ALA A 75 7.76 -9.58 6.99
C ALA A 75 6.66 -10.61 6.69
N LEU A 76 5.48 -10.18 6.27
CA LEU A 76 4.40 -11.10 5.86
C LEU A 76 4.75 -11.91 4.60
N ARG A 77 5.54 -11.35 3.68
CA ARG A 77 5.94 -12.01 2.42
C ARG A 77 7.03 -13.06 2.62
N LEU A 78 7.90 -12.86 3.60
CA LEU A 78 9.08 -13.70 3.83
C LEU A 78 8.84 -14.80 4.88
N GLY A 79 7.76 -14.72 5.66
CA GLY A 79 7.42 -15.68 6.72
C GLY A 79 8.33 -15.55 7.93
#